data_AF-A0A4Y2LT47-F1
#
_entry.id   AF-A0A4Y2LT47-F1
#
_cell.length_a   1.000
_cell.length_b   1.000
_cell.length_c   1.000
_cell.angle_alpha   90.00
_cell.angle_beta   90.00
_cell.angle_gamma   90.00
#
_symmetry.space_group_name_H-M   'P 1'
#
loop_
_entity.id
_entity.type
_entity.pdbx_description
1 polymer ?
#
loop_
_entity_poly.entity_id
_entity_poly.type
_entity_poly.pdbx_seq_one_letter_code
_entity_poly.pdbx_strand_id
1 'polypeptide(L)'
;MNALYWIKRNENWATFVYNRVLEIRKLTNPEDWRHISGTLNPADLPSRGSNAEELVKSLWWEGPNWLRRPIEDWPVSETIPDFDVVNSEKRKTIVSVTNTTTEQLECFSKVSSFRKMTRITAWIFRFYKNAKTQKKERKGGTLDLEEVEAAEKFILKQVQSQCFSGNEKLNLQTFLDSDGLLRVKTKISQRSDIPTFRFPILLPSKHAVIGKLIFEKHVELSHAGIQILMSSL
;
A
#
# COMPACT_ATOMS: atom_id res chain seq x y z
N MET A 1 -19.61 -11.89 -26.28
CA MET A 1 -18.15 -12.12 -26.16
C MET A 1 -17.56 -11.51 -24.88
N ASN A 2 -17.60 -10.18 -24.66
CA ASN A 2 -17.03 -9.56 -23.44
C ASN A 2 -17.72 -9.97 -22.13
N ALA A 3 -19.06 -10.08 -22.12
CA ALA A 3 -19.81 -10.51 -20.93
C ALA A 3 -19.45 -11.93 -20.46
N LEU A 4 -19.26 -12.87 -21.39
CA LEU A 4 -18.81 -14.23 -21.06
C LEU A 4 -17.42 -14.22 -20.42
N TYR A 5 -16.52 -13.36 -20.91
CA TYR A 5 -15.20 -13.18 -20.32
C TYR A 5 -15.28 -12.72 -18.86
N TRP A 6 -16.13 -11.73 -18.55
CA TRP A 6 -16.36 -11.27 -17.18
C TRP A 6 -16.96 -12.36 -16.28
N ILE A 7 -17.90 -13.16 -16.80
CA ILE A 7 -18.53 -14.27 -16.06
C ILE A 7 -17.53 -15.39 -15.75
N LYS A 8 -16.57 -15.67 -16.64
CA LYS A 8 -15.55 -16.72 -16.42
C LYS A 8 -14.36 -16.27 -15.57
N ARG A 9 -14.03 -14.98 -15.53
CA ARG A 9 -12.83 -14.45 -14.83
C ARG A 9 -13.18 -13.70 -13.55
N ASN A 10 -12.55 -14.05 -12.43
CA ASN A 10 -12.79 -13.37 -11.15
C ASN A 10 -11.82 -12.19 -10.95
N GLU A 11 -12.04 -11.09 -11.69
CA GLU A 11 -11.21 -9.89 -11.60
C GLU A 11 -11.96 -8.70 -10.98
N ASN A 12 -11.22 -7.63 -10.71
CA ASN A 12 -11.73 -6.42 -10.06
C ASN A 12 -12.47 -5.52 -11.08
N TRP A 13 -13.63 -5.97 -11.54
CA TRP A 13 -14.50 -5.21 -12.45
C TRP A 13 -15.08 -3.96 -11.78
N ALA A 14 -15.48 -2.97 -12.57
CA ALA A 14 -16.22 -1.81 -12.08
C ALA A 14 -17.54 -2.25 -11.43
N THR A 15 -18.07 -1.42 -10.54
CA THR A 15 -19.15 -1.78 -9.61
C THR A 15 -20.35 -2.40 -10.32
N PHE A 16 -20.71 -1.85 -11.48
CA PHE A 16 -21.86 -2.29 -12.25
C PHE A 16 -21.70 -3.73 -12.77
N VAL A 17 -20.56 -4.05 -13.39
CA VAL A 17 -20.26 -5.38 -13.92
C VAL A 17 -19.96 -6.36 -12.79
N TYR A 18 -19.22 -5.95 -11.76
CA TYR A 18 -18.93 -6.78 -10.59
C TYR A 18 -20.21 -7.31 -9.94
N ASN A 19 -21.18 -6.43 -9.64
CA ASN A 19 -22.41 -6.83 -8.95
C ASN A 19 -23.23 -7.83 -9.78
N ARG A 20 -23.31 -7.64 -11.11
CA ARG A 20 -24.04 -8.55 -12.01
C ARG A 20 -23.35 -9.89 -12.18
N VAL A 21 -22.02 -9.88 -12.34
CA VAL A 21 -21.23 -11.13 -12.40
C VAL A 21 -21.37 -11.90 -11.09
N LEU A 22 -21.34 -11.22 -9.94
CA LEU A 22 -21.58 -11.85 -8.64
C LEU A 22 -22.97 -12.49 -8.57
N GLU A 23 -24.01 -11.79 -9.00
CA GLU A 23 -25.39 -12.30 -9.00
C GLU A 23 -25.52 -13.55 -9.88
N ILE A 24 -25.00 -13.49 -11.11
CA ILE A 24 -24.99 -14.63 -12.05
C ILE A 24 -24.27 -15.83 -11.42
N ARG A 25 -23.11 -15.62 -10.82
CA ARG A 25 -22.31 -16.67 -10.18
C ARG A 25 -22.92 -17.24 -8.90
N LYS A 26 -23.80 -16.50 -8.23
CA LYS A 26 -24.57 -17.03 -7.09
C LYS A 26 -25.64 -18.03 -7.56
N LEU A 27 -26.15 -17.87 -8.78
CA LEU A 27 -27.24 -18.66 -9.33
C LEU A 27 -26.79 -19.82 -10.21
N THR A 28 -25.63 -19.69 -10.87
CA THR A 28 -25.15 -20.64 -11.88
C THR A 28 -23.63 -20.78 -11.84
N ASN A 29 -23.11 -21.93 -12.30
CA ASN A 29 -21.66 -22.13 -12.39
C ASN A 29 -21.10 -21.38 -13.62
N PRO A 30 -20.02 -20.59 -13.49
CA PRO A 30 -19.36 -19.95 -14.63
C PRO A 30 -19.09 -20.86 -15.83
N GLU A 31 -18.81 -22.15 -15.61
CA GLU A 31 -18.49 -23.08 -16.68
C GLU A 31 -19.71 -23.54 -17.51
N ASP A 32 -20.92 -23.33 -17.00
CA ASP A 32 -22.16 -23.62 -17.72
C ASP A 32 -22.43 -22.58 -18.83
N TRP A 33 -21.79 -21.41 -18.74
CA TRP A 33 -21.99 -20.32 -19.69
C TRP A 33 -21.17 -20.52 -20.96
N ARG A 34 -21.86 -20.47 -22.10
CA ARG A 34 -21.27 -20.56 -23.44
C ARG A 34 -21.72 -19.40 -24.32
N HIS A 35 -20.91 -19.09 -25.32
CA HIS A 35 -21.25 -18.10 -26.34
C HIS A 35 -21.77 -18.80 -27.60
N ILE A 36 -22.83 -18.25 -28.17
CA ILE A 36 -23.31 -18.57 -29.51
C ILE A 36 -23.35 -17.30 -30.35
N SER A 37 -23.19 -17.44 -31.67
CA SER A 37 -23.38 -16.32 -32.59
C SER A 37 -24.79 -15.73 -32.44
N GLY A 38 -24.94 -14.42 -32.60
CA GLY A 38 -26.25 -13.76 -32.58
C GLY A 38 -27.23 -14.35 -33.62
N THR A 39 -26.72 -14.77 -34.77
CA THR A 39 -27.51 -15.47 -35.81
C THR A 39 -28.09 -16.81 -35.37
N LEU A 40 -27.49 -17.43 -34.34
CA LEU A 40 -27.93 -18.70 -33.77
C LEU A 40 -28.70 -18.50 -32.46
N ASN A 41 -28.85 -17.26 -31.98
CA ASN A 41 -29.56 -16.93 -30.76
C ASN A 41 -31.01 -16.53 -31.08
N PRO A 42 -32.00 -17.40 -30.85
CA PRO A 42 -33.39 -17.06 -31.16
C PRO A 42 -33.91 -15.87 -30.37
N ALA A 43 -33.31 -15.54 -29.22
CA ALA A 43 -33.69 -14.40 -28.39
C ALA A 43 -33.28 -13.04 -28.98
N ASP A 44 -32.38 -13.02 -29.97
CA ASP A 44 -31.96 -11.77 -30.62
C ASP A 44 -33.11 -11.15 -31.43
N LEU A 45 -33.97 -11.98 -32.04
CA LEU A 45 -35.10 -11.51 -32.85
C LEU A 45 -36.14 -10.70 -32.04
N PRO A 46 -36.74 -11.23 -30.95
CA PRO A 46 -37.71 -10.45 -30.17
C PRO A 46 -37.07 -9.28 -29.41
N SER A 47 -35.78 -9.36 -29.04
CA SER A 47 -35.11 -8.28 -28.31
C SER A 47 -34.78 -7.05 -29.16
N ARG A 48 -34.68 -7.20 -30.49
CA ARG A 48 -34.54 -6.08 -31.45
C ARG A 48 -35.87 -5.51 -31.93
N GLY A 49 -36.98 -6.17 -31.61
CA GLY A 49 -38.30 -5.90 -32.15
C GLY A 49 -38.53 -6.71 -33.42
N SER A 50 -39.64 -7.46 -33.43
CA SER A 50 -40.09 -8.26 -34.57
C SER A 50 -41.62 -8.25 -34.62
N ASN A 51 -42.18 -8.39 -35.83
CA ASN A 51 -43.63 -8.51 -35.98
C ASN A 51 -44.09 -9.94 -35.64
N ALA A 52 -45.40 -10.10 -35.40
CA ALA A 52 -45.97 -11.37 -34.99
C ALA A 52 -45.73 -12.49 -36.02
N GLU A 53 -45.73 -12.17 -37.31
CA GLU A 53 -45.55 -13.15 -38.39
C GLU A 53 -44.13 -13.70 -38.43
N GLU A 54 -43.12 -12.83 -38.33
CA GLU A 54 -41.71 -13.21 -38.22
C GLU A 54 -41.43 -14.02 -36.96
N LEU A 55 -41.99 -13.62 -35.81
CA LEU A 55 -41.79 -14.33 -34.56
C LEU A 55 -42.35 -15.75 -34.61
N VAL A 56 -43.54 -15.94 -35.21
CA VAL A 56 -44.15 -17.27 -35.41
C VAL A 56 -43.31 -18.16 -36.31
N LYS A 57 -42.66 -17.59 -37.34
CA LYS A 57 -41.79 -18.32 -38.28
C LYS A 57 -40.36 -18.53 -37.76
N SER A 58 -40.00 -17.97 -36.60
CA SER A 58 -38.64 -17.97 -36.07
C SER A 58 -38.30 -19.22 -35.25
N LEU A 59 -37.01 -19.38 -34.95
CA LEU A 59 -36.50 -20.42 -34.04
C LEU A 59 -36.82 -20.17 -32.56
N TRP A 60 -37.56 -19.10 -32.21
CA TRP A 60 -37.87 -18.75 -30.82
C TRP A 60 -38.61 -19.87 -30.08
N TRP A 61 -39.59 -20.49 -30.75
CA TRP A 61 -40.46 -21.50 -30.14
C TRP A 61 -39.81 -22.88 -30.06
N GLU A 62 -39.03 -23.25 -31.08
CA GLU A 62 -38.49 -24.61 -31.22
C GLU A 62 -37.04 -24.74 -30.77
N GLY A 63 -36.35 -23.61 -30.61
CA GLY A 63 -34.91 -23.53 -30.41
C GLY A 63 -34.12 -23.96 -31.65
N PRO A 64 -32.80 -23.77 -31.64
CA PRO A 64 -31.95 -24.22 -32.73
C PRO A 64 -31.75 -25.75 -32.69
N ASN A 65 -31.65 -26.38 -33.86
CA ASN A 65 -31.55 -27.84 -34.00
C ASN A 65 -30.41 -28.49 -33.21
N TRP A 66 -29.29 -27.78 -33.03
CA TRP A 66 -28.13 -28.27 -32.30
C TRP A 66 -28.39 -28.44 -30.80
N LEU A 67 -29.34 -27.71 -30.21
CA LEU A 67 -29.66 -27.80 -28.78
C LEU A 67 -30.24 -29.17 -28.39
N ARG A 68 -30.82 -29.88 -29.37
CA ARG A 68 -31.37 -31.24 -29.19
C ARG A 68 -30.32 -32.35 -29.36
N ARG A 69 -29.10 -32.00 -29.77
CA ARG A 69 -27.99 -32.96 -29.95
C ARG A 69 -27.20 -33.12 -28.66
N PRO A 70 -26.39 -34.20 -28.54
CA PRO A 70 -25.44 -34.36 -27.44
C PRO A 70 -24.54 -33.12 -27.28
N ILE A 71 -24.10 -32.84 -26.05
CA ILE A 71 -23.36 -31.61 -25.70
C ILE A 71 -22.02 -31.48 -26.46
N GLU A 72 -21.48 -32.60 -26.90
CA GLU A 72 -20.27 -32.73 -27.70
C GLU A 72 -20.43 -32.12 -29.10
N ASP A 73 -21.66 -32.12 -29.63
CA ASP A 73 -22.01 -31.57 -30.94
C ASP A 73 -22.41 -30.09 -30.87
N TRP A 74 -22.39 -29.49 -29.68
CA TRP A 74 -22.79 -28.09 -29.52
C TRP A 74 -21.73 -27.16 -30.10
N PRO A 75 -22.14 -26.02 -30.70
CA PRO A 75 -21.19 -25.08 -31.28
C PRO A 75 -20.25 -24.53 -30.20
N VAL A 76 -18.96 -24.77 -30.37
CA VAL A 76 -17.91 -24.16 -29.54
C VAL A 76 -17.48 -22.86 -30.21
N SER A 77 -17.76 -21.73 -29.56
CA SER A 77 -17.27 -20.44 -29.99
C SER A 77 -16.06 -20.06 -29.15
N GLU A 78 -14.85 -20.17 -29.73
CA GLU A 78 -13.65 -19.56 -29.15
C GLU A 78 -13.73 -18.04 -29.34
N THR A 79 -14.36 -17.36 -28.39
CA THR A 79 -14.48 -15.92 -28.47
C THR A 79 -13.32 -15.23 -27.74
N ILE A 80 -12.39 -14.66 -28.49
CA ILE A 80 -11.39 -13.69 -28.01
C ILE A 80 -12.09 -12.37 -27.67
N PRO A 81 -12.13 -11.93 -26.40
CA PRO A 81 -12.76 -10.67 -26.04
C PRO A 81 -12.08 -9.45 -26.68
N ASP A 82 -12.84 -8.37 -26.80
CA ASP A 82 -12.24 -7.06 -27.05
C ASP A 82 -11.55 -6.59 -25.76
N PHE A 83 -10.23 -6.64 -25.77
CA PHE A 83 -9.42 -6.32 -24.60
C PHE A 83 -9.48 -4.83 -24.22
N ASP A 84 -9.77 -3.92 -25.14
CA ASP A 84 -9.90 -2.50 -24.82
C ASP A 84 -11.16 -2.25 -24.00
N VAL A 85 -12.27 -2.87 -24.39
CA VAL A 85 -13.53 -2.82 -23.64
C VAL A 85 -13.39 -3.51 -22.28
N VAL A 86 -12.79 -4.70 -22.24
CA VAL A 86 -12.55 -5.42 -20.98
C VAL A 86 -11.66 -4.61 -20.04
N ASN A 87 -10.59 -3.99 -20.54
CA ASN A 87 -9.66 -3.21 -19.73
C ASN A 87 -10.27 -1.89 -19.24
N SER A 88 -11.16 -1.27 -20.03
CA SER A 88 -11.90 -0.08 -19.56
C SER A 88 -12.79 -0.38 -18.34
N GLU A 89 -13.27 -1.63 -18.24
CA GLU A 89 -14.15 -2.08 -17.16
C GLU A 89 -13.39 -2.57 -15.93
N LYS A 90 -12.07 -2.76 -16.01
CA LYS A 90 -11.25 -3.03 -14.82
C LYS A 90 -11.23 -1.78 -13.96
N ARG A 91 -11.57 -1.90 -12.67
CA ARG A 91 -11.32 -0.81 -11.72
C ARG A 91 -9.84 -0.47 -11.79
N LYS A 92 -9.53 0.77 -12.17
CA LYS A 92 -8.18 1.31 -12.01
C LYS A 92 -7.86 1.18 -10.54
N THR A 93 -6.93 0.29 -10.21
CA THR A 93 -6.36 0.22 -8.86
C THR A 93 -5.62 1.53 -8.67
N ILE A 94 -6.30 2.53 -8.10
CA ILE A 94 -5.61 3.65 -7.50
C ILE A 94 -4.89 3.03 -6.32
N VAL A 95 -3.61 2.74 -6.50
CA VAL A 95 -2.70 2.46 -5.39
C VAL A 95 -2.61 3.78 -4.62
N SER A 96 -3.60 4.04 -3.78
CA SER A 96 -3.45 4.98 -2.69
C SER A 96 -2.48 4.29 -1.74
N VAL A 97 -1.23 4.75 -1.74
CA VAL A 97 -0.33 4.46 -0.63
C VAL A 97 -0.95 5.16 0.57
N THR A 98 -1.84 4.46 1.28
CA THR A 98 -2.15 4.83 2.65
C THR A 98 -0.84 4.71 3.40
N ASN A 99 -0.19 5.84 3.68
CA ASN A 99 0.90 5.91 4.64
C ASN A 99 0.31 5.55 6.01
N THR A 100 0.08 4.27 6.27
CA THR A 100 -0.10 3.76 7.61
C THR A 100 1.26 3.93 8.28
N THR A 101 1.41 4.99 9.07
CA THR A 101 2.60 5.27 9.91
C THR A 101 3.00 4.08 10.79
N THR A 102 2.08 3.13 10.98
CA THR A 102 2.27 1.85 11.67
C THR A 102 3.23 0.90 10.95
N GLU A 103 3.18 0.77 9.62
CA GLU A 103 3.99 -0.23 8.89
C GLU A 103 5.45 0.17 8.73
N GLN A 104 5.73 1.49 8.61
CA GLN A 104 7.12 1.97 8.44
C GLN A 104 8.02 1.62 9.63
N LEU A 105 7.45 1.39 10.82
CA LEU A 105 8.19 1.09 12.04
C LEU A 105 8.29 -0.39 12.41
N GLU A 106 7.51 -1.29 11.79
CA GLU A 106 7.71 -2.72 11.96
C GLU A 106 9.11 -3.16 11.50
N CYS A 107 9.71 -2.44 10.56
CA CYS A 107 11.10 -2.71 10.17
C CYS A 107 12.09 -2.39 11.30
N PHE A 108 11.82 -1.36 12.12
CA PHE A 108 12.68 -0.94 13.23
C PHE A 108 12.56 -1.86 14.45
N SER A 109 11.41 -2.49 14.67
CA SER A 109 11.26 -3.47 15.75
C SER A 109 12.18 -4.70 15.52
N LYS A 110 12.37 -5.11 14.26
CA LYS A 110 13.17 -6.28 13.85
C LYS A 110 14.70 -6.07 13.91
N VAL A 111 15.19 -4.82 13.97
CA VAL A 111 16.64 -4.53 14.00
C VAL A 111 17.14 -4.47 15.44
N SER A 112 18.20 -5.19 15.79
CA SER A 112 18.68 -5.30 17.19
C SER A 112 19.49 -4.10 17.72
N SER A 113 20.06 -3.26 16.85
CA SER A 113 20.92 -2.10 17.23
C SER A 113 20.37 -0.81 16.64
N PHE A 114 20.46 0.28 17.42
CA PHE A 114 20.04 1.60 16.96
C PHE A 114 20.98 2.10 15.86
N ARG A 115 22.30 1.98 16.02
CA ARG A 115 23.29 2.30 14.99
C ARG A 115 23.07 1.53 13.69
N LYS A 116 22.76 0.23 13.78
CA LYS A 116 22.45 -0.58 12.59
C LYS A 116 21.20 -0.03 11.88
N MET A 117 20.15 0.29 12.63
CA MET A 117 18.92 0.87 12.11
C MET A 117 19.15 2.25 11.46
N THR A 118 19.94 3.12 12.09
CA THR A 118 20.34 4.42 11.52
C THR A 118 21.09 4.23 10.20
N ARG A 119 22.05 3.30 10.14
CA ARG A 119 22.80 3.01 8.91
C ARG A 119 21.91 2.45 7.80
N ILE A 120 21.00 1.54 8.10
CA ILE A 120 20.04 1.00 7.12
C ILE A 120 19.19 2.15 6.56
N THR A 121 18.65 3.00 7.43
CA THR A 121 17.83 4.16 7.04
C THR A 121 18.62 5.14 6.17
N ALA A 122 19.86 5.44 6.53
CA ALA A 122 20.76 6.29 5.74
C ALA A 122 21.03 5.70 4.34
N TRP A 123 21.24 4.39 4.24
CA TRP A 123 21.41 3.72 2.94
C TRP A 123 20.14 3.78 2.08
N ILE A 124 18.97 3.64 2.69
CA ILE A 124 17.68 3.79 1.99
C ILE A 124 17.55 5.20 1.44
N PHE A 125 17.87 6.23 2.23
CA PHE A 125 17.84 7.63 1.78
C PHE A 125 18.82 7.91 0.66
N ARG A 126 20.06 7.41 0.77
CA ARG A 126 21.08 7.53 -0.29
C ARG A 126 20.61 6.84 -1.56
N PHE A 127 20.08 5.63 -1.47
CA PHE A 127 19.54 4.91 -2.62
C PHE A 127 18.42 5.71 -3.30
N TYR A 128 17.45 6.20 -2.54
CA TYR A 128 16.35 7.01 -3.04
C TYR A 128 16.83 8.28 -3.74
N LYS A 129 17.80 8.99 -3.14
CA LYS A 129 18.40 10.19 -3.74
C LYS A 129 19.14 9.84 -5.04
N ASN A 130 20.00 8.83 -5.01
CA ASN A 130 20.77 8.38 -6.18
C ASN A 130 19.90 7.86 -7.33
N ALA A 131 18.76 7.23 -7.03
CA ALA A 131 17.81 6.76 -8.03
C ALA A 131 17.20 7.92 -8.85
N LYS A 132 17.10 9.12 -8.24
CA LYS A 132 16.59 10.34 -8.89
C LYS A 132 17.68 11.19 -9.52
N THR A 133 18.94 10.84 -9.33
CA THR A 133 20.10 11.64 -9.76
C THR A 133 20.83 10.97 -10.93
N GLN A 134 21.41 11.80 -11.80
CA GLN A 134 22.23 11.34 -12.92
C GLN A 134 23.46 10.57 -12.41
N LYS A 135 23.92 9.56 -13.16
CA LYS A 135 24.99 8.64 -12.71
C LYS A 135 26.26 9.35 -12.23
N LYS A 136 26.61 10.49 -12.84
CA LYS A 136 27.82 11.28 -12.52
C LYS A 136 27.76 11.99 -11.16
N GLU A 137 26.55 12.28 -10.68
CA GLU A 137 26.31 13.04 -9.43
C GLU A 137 25.91 12.13 -8.26
N ARG A 138 25.86 10.80 -8.48
CA ARG A 138 25.50 9.84 -7.44
C ARG A 138 26.59 9.77 -6.38
N LYS A 139 26.20 9.83 -5.11
CA LYS A 139 27.10 9.59 -3.99
C LYS A 139 27.42 8.10 -3.88
N GLY A 140 28.70 7.75 -3.83
CA GLY A 140 29.21 6.40 -3.59
C GLY A 140 30.03 6.31 -2.30
N GLY A 141 30.62 5.14 -2.03
CA GLY A 141 31.54 4.95 -0.89
C GLY A 141 30.82 4.84 0.47
N THR A 142 31.49 5.23 1.55
CA THR A 142 30.96 5.19 2.92
C THR A 142 29.85 6.23 3.12
N LEU A 143 28.96 5.99 4.08
CA LEU A 143 27.96 6.98 4.50
C LEU A 143 28.66 8.21 5.08
N ASP A 144 28.17 9.40 4.71
CA ASP A 144 28.65 10.64 5.30
C ASP A 144 27.92 10.94 6.62
N LEU A 145 28.46 11.89 7.39
CA LEU A 145 27.90 12.26 8.69
C LEU A 145 26.48 12.84 8.52
N GLU A 146 26.26 13.67 7.51
CA GLU A 146 24.96 14.31 7.23
C GLU A 146 23.85 13.28 6.96
N GLU A 147 24.15 12.21 6.22
CA GLU A 147 23.21 11.12 5.94
C GLU A 147 22.88 10.31 7.18
N VAL A 148 23.86 10.08 8.05
CA VAL A 148 23.66 9.39 9.33
C VAL A 148 22.82 10.24 10.26
N GLU A 149 23.13 11.54 10.40
CA GLU A 149 22.36 12.49 11.21
C GLU A 149 20.93 12.65 10.69
N ALA A 150 20.73 12.78 9.37
CA ALA A 150 19.41 12.86 8.77
C ALA A 150 18.58 11.60 9.01
N ALA A 151 19.20 10.43 8.91
CA ALA A 151 18.56 9.16 9.21
C ALA A 151 18.18 9.03 10.70
N GLU A 152 19.06 9.46 11.60
CA GLU A 152 18.80 9.46 13.04
C GLU A 152 17.62 10.37 13.39
N LYS A 153 17.64 11.62 12.92
CA LYS A 153 16.54 12.58 13.10
C LYS A 153 15.22 12.04 12.56
N PHE A 154 15.25 11.39 11.39
CA PHE A 154 14.06 10.76 10.83
C PHE A 154 13.49 9.68 11.75
N ILE A 155 14.32 8.76 12.23
CA ILE A 155 13.90 7.69 13.15
C ILE A 155 13.27 8.29 14.41
N LEU A 156 13.93 9.26 15.03
CA LEU A 156 13.44 9.91 16.25
C LEU A 156 12.11 10.64 15.99
N LYS A 157 11.96 11.30 14.86
CA LYS A 157 10.72 11.97 14.45
C LYS A 157 9.57 10.97 14.26
N GLN A 158 9.85 9.80 13.70
CA GLN A 158 8.85 8.73 13.58
C GLN A 158 8.42 8.24 14.95
N VAL A 159 9.36 7.98 15.87
CA VAL A 159 9.05 7.60 17.26
C VAL A 159 8.18 8.67 17.94
N GLN A 160 8.51 9.94 17.77
CA GLN A 160 7.71 11.04 18.31
C GLN A 160 6.30 11.09 17.70
N SER A 161 6.17 10.91 16.39
CA SER A 161 4.87 10.91 15.71
C SER A 161 3.96 9.78 16.17
N GLN A 162 4.50 8.67 16.67
CA GLN A 162 3.69 7.57 17.20
C GLN A 162 3.27 7.79 18.64
N CYS A 163 4.15 8.37 19.46
CA CYS A 163 3.91 8.52 20.90
C CYS A 163 3.29 9.85 21.30
N PHE A 164 3.42 10.90 20.47
CA PHE A 164 3.02 12.27 20.82
C PHE A 164 2.08 12.91 19.80
N SER A 165 1.47 12.13 18.90
CA SER A 165 0.50 12.62 17.90
C SER A 165 -0.90 12.90 18.45
N GLY A 166 -1.18 12.48 19.69
CA GLY A 166 -2.41 12.85 20.39
C GLY A 166 -2.29 14.19 21.10
N ASN A 167 -3.41 14.89 21.29
CA ASN A 167 -3.55 16.05 22.19
C ASN A 167 -3.35 15.67 23.68
N GLU A 168 -2.43 14.75 23.97
CA GLU A 168 -2.01 14.45 25.32
C GLU A 168 -1.32 15.71 25.87
N LYS A 169 -1.90 16.25 26.94
CA LYS A 169 -1.28 17.35 27.68
C LYS A 169 -0.01 16.82 28.33
N LEU A 170 1.11 16.96 27.63
CA LEU A 170 2.43 16.82 28.22
C LEU A 170 2.56 17.91 29.30
N ASN A 171 2.86 17.53 30.54
CA ASN A 171 3.16 18.47 31.63
C ASN A 171 4.53 19.16 31.46
N LEU A 172 5.00 19.28 30.22
CA LEU A 172 6.30 19.79 29.82
C LEU A 172 6.10 20.93 28.82
N GLN A 173 6.89 21.99 28.95
CA GLN A 173 6.94 23.03 27.92
C GLN A 173 7.69 22.45 26.72
N THR A 174 7.00 22.22 25.61
CA THR A 174 7.58 21.62 24.40
C THR A 174 7.41 22.53 23.18
N PHE A 175 8.30 22.41 22.21
CA PHE A 175 8.24 23.12 20.94
C PHE A 175 8.88 22.30 19.82
N LEU A 176 8.53 22.57 18.57
CA LEU A 176 9.15 21.94 17.39
C LEU A 176 10.37 22.75 16.95
N ASP A 177 11.48 22.07 16.66
CA ASP A 177 12.66 22.68 16.05
C ASP A 177 12.54 22.79 14.52
N SER A 178 13.60 23.30 13.87
CA SER A 178 13.68 23.44 12.41
C SER A 178 13.66 22.11 11.65
N ASP A 179 14.04 21.01 12.30
CA ASP A 179 13.98 19.65 11.74
C ASP A 179 12.59 19.00 11.97
N GLY A 180 11.72 19.67 12.72
CA GLY A 180 10.41 19.19 13.13
C GLY A 180 10.46 18.10 14.20
N LEU A 181 11.50 18.10 15.04
CA LEU A 181 11.59 17.30 16.25
C LEU A 181 11.01 18.06 17.44
N LEU A 182 10.25 17.35 18.27
CA LEU A 182 9.71 17.88 19.51
C LEU A 182 10.82 17.96 20.58
N ARG A 183 11.08 19.15 21.09
CA ARG A 183 12.10 19.43 22.11
C ARG A 183 11.47 19.97 23.38
N VAL A 184 12.17 19.79 24.50
CA VAL A 184 11.73 20.26 25.82
C VAL A 184 12.42 21.57 26.16
N LYS A 185 11.65 22.54 26.63
CA LYS A 185 12.14 23.77 27.24
C LYS A 185 12.19 23.61 28.75
N THR A 186 13.39 23.70 29.32
CA THR A 186 13.64 23.56 30.76
C THR A 186 14.22 24.86 31.34
N LYS A 187 14.50 24.91 32.65
CA LYS A 187 15.16 26.06 33.28
C LYS A 187 16.57 26.33 32.73
N ILE A 188 17.26 25.32 32.19
CA ILE A 188 18.59 25.47 31.57
C ILE A 188 18.53 26.10 30.17
N SER A 189 17.33 26.32 29.61
CA SER A 189 17.16 26.97 28.30
C SER A 189 17.77 28.37 28.21
N GLN A 190 17.96 29.05 29.33
CA GLN A 190 18.56 30.40 29.41
C GLN A 190 20.10 30.38 29.51
N ARG A 191 20.74 29.22 29.67
CA ARG A 191 22.21 29.12 29.77
C ARG A 191 22.89 29.37 28.42
N SER A 192 24.11 29.90 28.46
CA SER A 192 25.01 29.92 27.31
C SER A 192 25.66 28.55 27.15
N ASP A 193 25.02 27.67 26.38
CA ASP A 193 25.45 26.29 26.15
C ASP A 193 24.97 25.79 24.78
N ILE A 194 25.37 24.58 24.41
CA ILE A 194 25.03 23.95 23.13
C ILE A 194 23.49 23.82 23.00
N PRO A 195 22.89 24.17 21.84
CA PRO A 195 21.43 24.12 21.68
C PRO A 195 20.80 22.76 21.95
N THR A 196 21.46 21.65 21.57
CA THR A 196 20.97 20.28 21.82
C THR A 196 20.91 19.95 23.31
N PHE A 197 21.84 20.48 24.10
CA PHE A 197 21.85 20.35 25.56
C PHE A 197 20.78 21.22 26.23
N ARG A 198 20.61 22.46 25.75
CA ARG A 198 19.58 23.39 26.27
C ARG A 198 18.16 22.93 25.97
N PHE A 199 17.98 22.33 24.80
CA PHE A 199 16.69 21.91 24.26
C PHE A 199 16.77 20.42 23.86
N PRO A 200 16.78 19.51 24.84
CA PRO A 200 16.86 18.07 24.56
C PRO A 200 15.64 17.60 23.76
N ILE A 201 15.86 16.58 22.93
CA ILE A 201 14.79 15.92 22.16
C ILE A 201 13.89 15.17 23.13
N LEU A 202 12.58 15.36 23.04
CA LEU A 202 11.63 14.62 23.86
C LEU A 202 11.51 13.19 23.32
N LEU A 203 11.91 12.20 24.12
CA LEU A 203 11.80 10.79 23.76
C LEU A 203 10.81 10.09 24.71
N PRO A 204 9.97 9.16 24.19
CA PRO A 204 9.07 8.38 25.03
C PRO A 204 9.85 7.43 25.93
N SER A 205 9.39 7.28 27.18
CA SER A 205 10.03 6.39 28.16
C SER A 205 9.87 4.90 27.82
N LYS A 206 8.77 4.53 27.17
CA LYS A 206 8.43 3.16 26.79
C LYS A 206 8.31 3.03 25.28
N HIS A 207 9.43 2.84 24.60
CA HIS A 207 9.45 2.54 23.17
C HIS A 207 10.65 1.65 22.82
N ALA A 208 10.43 0.59 22.03
CA ALA A 208 11.45 -0.42 21.75
C ALA A 208 12.71 0.16 21.09
N VAL A 209 12.54 1.15 20.20
CA VAL A 209 13.67 1.84 19.54
C VAL A 209 14.50 2.64 20.55
N ILE A 210 13.86 3.30 21.51
CA ILE A 210 14.56 4.12 22.51
C ILE A 210 15.29 3.20 23.50
N GLY A 211 14.70 2.06 23.85
CA GLY A 211 15.40 1.02 24.62
C GLY A 211 16.70 0.56 23.95
N LYS A 212 16.69 0.39 22.61
CA LYS A 212 17.90 0.02 21.84
C LYS A 212 18.94 1.14 21.84
N LEU A 213 18.52 2.40 21.70
CA LEU A 213 19.40 3.58 21.79
C LEU A 213 20.12 3.63 23.15
N ILE A 214 19.35 3.52 24.24
CA ILE A 214 19.88 3.56 25.62
C ILE A 214 20.82 2.37 25.86
N PHE A 215 20.42 1.17 25.44
CA PHE A 215 21.23 -0.04 25.61
C PHE A 215 22.55 0.04 24.84
N GLU A 216 22.52 0.53 23.60
CA GLU A 216 23.73 0.73 22.81
C GLU A 216 24.67 1.72 23.49
N LYS A 217 24.13 2.84 23.99
CA LYS A 217 24.96 3.82 24.72
C LYS A 217 25.55 3.26 26.01
N HIS A 218 24.80 2.43 26.71
CA HIS A 218 25.27 1.72 27.90
C HIS A 218 26.42 0.77 27.59
N VAL A 219 26.36 0.05 26.47
CA VAL A 219 27.46 -0.84 26.01
C VAL A 219 28.66 -0.02 25.54
N GLU A 220 28.47 1.08 24.80
CA GLU A 220 29.55 1.98 24.36
C GLU A 220 30.36 2.56 25.53
N LEU A 221 29.68 2.81 26.66
CA LEU A 221 30.30 3.34 27.87
C LEU A 221 30.78 2.25 28.85
N SER A 222 30.96 1.02 28.37
CA SER A 222 31.45 -0.11 29.17
C SER A 222 30.60 -0.36 30.43
N HIS A 223 29.27 -0.37 30.26
CA HIS A 223 28.29 -0.58 31.32
C HIS A 223 28.29 0.49 32.42
N ALA A 224 28.60 1.73 32.05
CA ALA A 224 28.59 2.85 32.97
C ALA A 224 27.26 2.98 33.73
N GLY A 225 27.37 3.42 34.99
CA GLY A 225 26.21 3.64 35.86
C GLY A 225 25.23 4.68 35.30
N ILE A 226 24.01 4.66 35.84
CA ILE A 226 22.86 5.44 35.34
C ILE A 226 23.18 6.93 35.17
N GLN A 227 23.90 7.52 36.12
CA GLN A 227 24.20 8.95 36.10
C GLN A 227 25.11 9.35 34.92
N ILE A 228 26.11 8.52 34.61
CA ILE A 228 26.99 8.73 33.45
C ILE A 228 26.19 8.54 32.17
N LEU A 229 25.39 7.47 32.10
CA LEU A 229 24.55 7.19 30.94
C LEU A 229 23.59 8.35 30.62
N MET A 230 22.87 8.87 31.62
CA MET A 230 21.95 10.00 31.44
C MET A 230 22.66 11.28 31.02
N SER A 231 23.90 11.50 31.45
CA SER A 231 24.69 12.67 31.03
C SER A 231 25.22 12.58 29.59
N SER A 232 25.22 11.37 29.01
CA SER A 232 25.81 11.07 27.70
C SER A 232 24.78 10.87 26.57
N LEU A 233 23.49 10.87 26.92
CA LEU A 233 22.36 10.65 26.01
C LEU A 233 21.81 11.98 25.46
#